data_AF-A0A432SBB7-F1
#
_entry.id   AF-A0A432SBB7-F1
#
_cell.length_a   1.000
_cell.length_b   1.000
_cell.length_c   1.000
_cell.angle_alpha   90.00
_cell.angle_beta   90.00
_cell.angle_gamma   90.00
#
_symmetry.space_group_name_H-M   'P 1'
#
loop_
_entity.id
_entity.type
_entity.pdbx_description
1 polymer ?
#
loop_
_entity_poly.entity_id
_entity_poly.type
_entity_poly.pdbx_seq_one_letter_code
_entity_poly.pdbx_strand_id
1 'polypeptide(L)'
;MKPFKRKILFTAFLLGAASIAQANPYLIKYKGLTLGEIDNLTTLKDLYLDAKATNPIVRLLLGKSHYVFYAGKKPEISHAKFRRDKNQLLFALREAITHRPKYKRFDITKDKKLVVACKKDVCNYQYIKKGIVNDSGIILFDEDNQFYKLTEKKSNVVIVKKK
;
A
#
# COMPACT_ATOMS: atom_id res chain seq x y z
N MET A 1 -20.03 -5.76 67.63
CA MET A 1 -20.15 -6.72 66.51
C MET A 1 -20.11 -5.95 65.19
N LYS A 2 -19.09 -6.17 64.34
CA LYS A 2 -19.01 -5.67 62.95
C LYS A 2 -19.41 -6.82 62.03
N PRO A 3 -20.32 -6.59 61.08
CA PRO A 3 -20.00 -6.80 59.65
C PRO A 3 -20.77 -5.77 58.77
N PHE A 4 -20.59 -5.55 57.48
CA PHE A 4 -19.89 -6.23 56.39
C PHE A 4 -19.69 -5.16 55.31
N LYS A 5 -18.45 -4.88 54.87
CA LYS A 5 -18.22 -3.96 53.74
C LYS A 5 -18.62 -4.68 52.45
N ARG A 6 -19.76 -4.31 51.84
CA ARG A 6 -20.09 -4.70 50.47
C ARG A 6 -19.23 -3.88 49.51
N LYS A 7 -18.17 -4.49 48.99
CA LYS A 7 -17.48 -4.03 47.78
C LYS A 7 -18.39 -4.37 46.59
N ILE A 8 -19.09 -3.38 46.04
CA ILE A 8 -19.79 -3.54 44.76
C ILE A 8 -18.74 -3.26 43.67
N LEU A 9 -18.27 -4.36 43.07
CA LEU A 9 -17.41 -4.38 41.91
C LEU A 9 -18.26 -3.96 40.69
N PHE A 10 -18.17 -2.71 40.26
CA PHE A 10 -18.76 -2.26 38.99
C PHE A 10 -17.88 -2.74 37.83
N THR A 11 -18.11 -3.96 37.38
CA THR A 11 -17.55 -4.47 36.12
C THR A 11 -18.63 -4.29 35.05
N ALA A 12 -18.48 -3.33 34.15
CA ALA A 12 -19.35 -3.18 32.99
C ALA A 12 -18.54 -2.86 31.74
N PHE A 13 -18.08 -3.93 31.09
CA PHE A 13 -18.22 -4.21 29.67
C PHE A 13 -18.04 -3.01 28.71
N LEU A 14 -16.78 -2.69 28.37
CA LEU A 14 -16.47 -2.05 27.10
C LEU A 14 -16.71 -3.08 25.98
N LEU A 15 -17.93 -3.10 25.45
CA LEU A 15 -18.21 -3.63 24.11
C LEU A 15 -17.44 -2.76 23.12
N GLY A 16 -16.15 -3.07 22.95
CA GLY A 16 -15.39 -2.60 21.80
C GLY A 16 -16.09 -3.12 20.57
N ALA A 17 -16.78 -2.23 19.86
CA ALA A 17 -17.15 -2.46 18.47
C ALA A 17 -15.84 -2.68 17.71
N ALA A 18 -15.41 -3.94 17.63
CA ALA A 18 -14.45 -4.36 16.65
C ALA A 18 -15.16 -4.21 15.31
N SER A 19 -15.07 -3.01 14.73
CA SER A 19 -15.37 -2.78 13.33
C SER A 19 -14.55 -3.83 12.58
N ILE A 20 -15.21 -4.90 12.14
CA ILE A 20 -14.64 -5.86 11.21
C ILE A 20 -14.49 -5.05 9.93
N ALA A 21 -13.39 -4.30 9.82
CA ALA A 21 -13.03 -3.61 8.61
C ALA A 21 -12.86 -4.72 7.58
N GLN A 22 -13.90 -4.92 6.77
CA GLN A 22 -13.91 -5.90 5.71
C GLN A 22 -12.84 -5.41 4.73
N ALA A 23 -11.65 -5.98 4.88
CA ALA A 23 -10.49 -5.63 4.09
C ALA A 23 -10.82 -6.07 2.66
N ASN A 24 -11.23 -5.12 1.83
CA ASN A 24 -11.42 -5.38 0.41
C ASN A 24 -10.02 -5.58 -0.19
N PRO A 25 -9.65 -6.81 -0.57
CA PRO A 25 -8.32 -7.09 -1.03
C PRO A 25 -8.06 -6.35 -2.34
N TYR A 26 -6.80 -6.16 -2.69
CA TYR A 26 -6.37 -5.53 -3.93
C TYR A 26 -5.68 -6.56 -4.81
N LEU A 27 -5.97 -6.55 -6.10
CA LEU A 27 -5.24 -7.35 -7.08
C LEU A 27 -4.01 -6.58 -7.55
N ILE A 28 -2.87 -7.26 -7.60
CA ILE A 28 -1.65 -6.74 -8.22
C ILE A 28 -1.38 -7.50 -9.50
N LYS A 29 -1.25 -6.75 -10.59
CA LYS A 29 -1.03 -7.23 -11.94
C LYS A 29 0.28 -6.69 -12.50
N TYR A 30 0.91 -7.48 -13.34
CA TYR A 30 2.11 -7.10 -14.10
C TYR A 30 1.94 -7.51 -15.55
N LYS A 31 2.03 -6.55 -16.47
CA LYS A 31 1.78 -6.78 -17.90
C LYS A 31 0.45 -7.51 -18.16
N GLY A 32 -0.60 -7.11 -17.45
CA GLY A 32 -1.96 -7.69 -17.58
C GLY A 32 -2.18 -8.99 -16.79
N LEU A 33 -1.14 -9.71 -16.38
CA LEU A 33 -1.26 -10.94 -15.60
C LEU A 33 -1.46 -10.63 -14.12
N THR A 34 -2.50 -11.19 -13.51
CA THR A 34 -2.68 -11.17 -12.05
C THR A 34 -1.58 -11.99 -11.40
N LEU A 35 -0.79 -11.36 -10.54
CA LEU A 35 0.30 -12.00 -9.80
C LEU A 35 -0.15 -12.48 -8.43
N GLY A 36 -1.00 -11.68 -7.78
CA GLY A 36 -1.34 -11.90 -6.38
C GLY A 36 -2.38 -10.93 -5.85
N GLU A 37 -2.63 -11.08 -4.56
CA GLU A 37 -3.59 -10.31 -3.78
C GLU A 37 -2.89 -9.64 -2.59
N ILE A 38 -3.26 -8.40 -2.31
CA ILE A 38 -2.82 -7.62 -1.14
C ILE A 38 -4.04 -7.46 -0.26
N ASP A 39 -4.02 -7.98 0.97
CA ASP A 39 -5.21 -7.99 1.82
C ASP A 39 -5.67 -6.57 2.18
N ASN A 40 -4.74 -5.67 2.47
CA ASN A 40 -4.99 -4.27 2.75
C ASN A 40 -3.72 -3.42 2.55
N LEU A 41 -3.87 -2.09 2.59
CA LEU A 41 -2.77 -1.14 2.38
C LEU A 41 -2.13 -0.62 3.68
N THR A 42 -2.40 -1.24 4.84
CA THR A 42 -1.90 -0.72 6.13
C THR A 42 -0.39 -0.72 6.22
N THR A 43 0.27 -1.66 5.56
CA THR A 43 1.74 -1.80 5.48
C THR A 43 2.43 -0.67 4.70
N LEU A 44 1.65 0.12 3.94
CA LEU A 44 2.17 1.23 3.16
C LEU A 44 2.72 2.37 4.04
N LYS A 45 2.25 2.49 5.29
CA LYS A 45 2.81 3.43 6.28
C LYS A 45 4.32 3.20 6.49
N ASP A 46 4.73 1.94 6.40
CA ASP A 46 6.10 1.46 6.55
C ASP A 46 6.81 1.28 5.19
N LEU A 47 6.22 1.83 4.12
CA LEU A 47 6.74 1.79 2.75
C LEU A 47 6.94 0.37 2.19
N TYR A 48 6.08 -0.58 2.58
CA TYR A 48 6.02 -1.88 1.92
C TYR A 48 4.58 -2.31 1.63
N LEU A 49 4.44 -3.29 0.74
CA LEU A 49 3.20 -4.01 0.47
C LEU A 49 3.52 -5.51 0.51
N ASP A 50 2.76 -6.24 1.31
CA ASP A 50 2.77 -7.69 1.33
C ASP A 50 1.65 -8.22 0.44
N ALA A 51 2.01 -9.13 -0.46
CA ALA A 51 1.08 -9.72 -1.39
C ALA A 51 1.24 -11.23 -1.43
N LYS A 52 0.11 -11.93 -1.35
CA LYS A 52 0.01 -13.37 -1.56
C LYS A 52 0.01 -13.67 -3.05
N ALA A 53 0.95 -14.48 -3.51
CA ALA A 53 0.98 -14.96 -4.89
C ALA A 53 -0.18 -15.94 -5.12
N THR A 54 -1.10 -15.58 -6.02
CA THR A 54 -2.26 -16.41 -6.37
C THR A 54 -2.08 -17.14 -7.70
N ASN A 55 -1.20 -16.64 -8.57
CA ASN A 55 -0.89 -17.29 -9.82
C ASN A 55 0.08 -18.48 -9.60
N PRO A 56 -0.27 -19.72 -10.02
CA PRO A 56 0.56 -20.89 -9.80
C PRO A 56 1.97 -20.80 -10.39
N ILE A 57 2.11 -20.21 -11.59
CA ILE A 57 3.40 -20.02 -12.26
C ILE A 57 4.25 -19.02 -11.47
N VAL A 58 3.63 -17.92 -11.02
CA VAL A 58 4.32 -16.92 -10.18
C VAL A 58 4.77 -17.54 -8.86
N ARG A 59 3.91 -18.33 -8.22
CA ARG A 59 4.24 -19.03 -6.97
C ARG A 59 5.41 -20.00 -7.14
N LEU A 60 5.43 -20.73 -8.25
CA LEU A 60 6.54 -21.63 -8.61
C LEU A 60 7.85 -20.86 -8.80
N LEU A 61 7.83 -19.77 -9.58
CA LEU A 61 9.02 -18.94 -9.84
C LEU A 61 9.53 -18.18 -8.60
N LEU A 62 8.62 -17.79 -7.70
CA LEU A 62 9.00 -17.11 -6.45
C LEU A 62 9.59 -18.08 -5.42
N GLY A 63 9.19 -19.36 -5.45
CA GLY A 63 9.52 -20.36 -4.42
C GLY A 63 8.93 -20.05 -3.04
N LYS A 64 8.02 -19.07 -2.96
CA LYS A 64 7.36 -18.58 -1.75
C LYS A 64 5.91 -18.25 -2.07
N SER A 65 5.05 -18.35 -1.05
CA SER A 65 3.63 -18.00 -1.15
C SER A 65 3.39 -16.49 -1.14
N HIS A 66 4.31 -15.71 -0.58
CA HIS A 66 4.22 -14.26 -0.47
C HIS A 66 5.39 -13.58 -1.17
N TYR A 67 5.13 -12.36 -1.63
CA TYR A 67 6.17 -11.43 -2.02
C TYR A 67 5.91 -10.05 -1.42
N VAL A 68 7.00 -9.41 -1.00
CA VAL A 68 6.97 -8.09 -0.38
C VAL A 68 7.64 -7.09 -1.31
N PHE A 69 6.86 -6.11 -1.77
CA PHE A 69 7.38 -4.92 -2.42
C PHE A 69 7.75 -3.91 -1.34
N TYR A 70 8.99 -3.39 -1.33
CA TYR A 70 9.42 -2.47 -0.27
C TYR A 70 10.30 -1.33 -0.79
N ALA A 71 10.21 -0.17 -0.14
CA ALA A 71 11.13 0.95 -0.32
C ALA A 71 11.84 1.25 1.02
N GLY A 72 13.12 1.63 0.97
CA GLY A 72 13.91 1.88 2.18
C GLY A 72 14.42 0.60 2.86
N LYS A 73 14.22 0.49 4.17
CA LYS A 73 14.66 -0.68 4.97
C LYS A 73 13.81 -1.90 4.60
N LYS A 74 14.48 -3.03 4.38
CA LYS A 74 13.80 -4.32 4.13
C LYS A 74 13.07 -4.74 5.42
N PRO A 75 11.77 -5.07 5.37
CA PRO A 75 11.07 -5.56 6.55
C PRO A 75 11.53 -6.97 6.93
N GLU A 76 11.48 -7.28 8.22
CA GLU A 76 11.96 -8.53 8.80
C GLU A 76 10.88 -9.61 8.73
N ILE A 77 10.65 -10.14 7.51
CA ILE A 77 9.63 -11.15 7.22
C ILE A 77 10.29 -12.39 6.58
N SER A 78 10.19 -13.55 7.21
CA SER A 78 10.94 -14.75 6.78
C SER A 78 10.30 -15.55 5.64
N HIS A 79 8.98 -15.44 5.47
CA HIS A 79 8.20 -16.27 4.54
C HIS A 79 8.01 -15.64 3.14
N ALA A 80 8.54 -14.43 2.92
CA ALA A 80 8.29 -13.67 1.70
C ALA A 80 9.54 -13.55 0.79
N LYS A 81 9.31 -13.51 -0.52
CA LYS A 81 10.32 -13.07 -1.49
C LYS A 81 10.29 -11.54 -1.58
N PHE A 82 11.44 -10.89 -1.50
CA PHE A 82 11.50 -9.44 -1.46
C PHE A 82 11.83 -8.83 -2.81
N ARG A 83 11.13 -7.75 -3.17
CA ARG A 83 11.41 -6.93 -4.34
C ARG A 83 11.47 -5.46 -3.95
N ARG A 84 12.63 -4.85 -4.16
CA ARG A 84 12.82 -3.42 -3.90
C ARG A 84 12.09 -2.58 -4.94
N ASP A 85 11.34 -1.60 -4.48
CA ASP A 85 10.78 -0.53 -5.31
C ASP A 85 11.90 0.45 -5.68
N LYS A 86 12.31 0.40 -6.95
CA LYS A 86 13.38 1.23 -7.50
C LYS A 86 12.89 2.60 -7.97
N ASN A 87 11.58 2.76 -8.19
CA ASN A 87 10.98 3.93 -8.83
C ASN A 87 10.09 4.74 -7.88
N GLN A 88 10.11 4.45 -6.58
CA GLN A 88 9.35 5.16 -5.56
C GLN A 88 7.83 5.09 -5.77
N LEU A 89 7.36 4.00 -6.38
CA LEU A 89 5.94 3.71 -6.55
C LEU A 89 5.19 3.69 -5.21
N LEU A 90 5.77 3.02 -4.20
CA LEU A 90 5.17 2.88 -2.88
C LEU A 90 5.11 4.22 -2.15
N PHE A 91 6.16 5.04 -2.29
CA PHE A 91 6.18 6.37 -1.75
C PHE A 91 5.10 7.24 -2.42
N ALA A 92 5.01 7.23 -3.75
CA ALA A 92 3.99 7.98 -4.48
C ALA A 92 2.57 7.57 -4.07
N LEU A 93 2.32 6.26 -3.94
CA LEU A 93 1.04 5.73 -3.48
C LEU A 93 0.72 6.20 -2.05
N ARG A 94 1.69 6.15 -1.14
CA ARG A 94 1.52 6.61 0.25
C ARG A 94 1.17 8.08 0.30
N GLU A 95 1.94 8.92 -0.40
CA GLU A 95 1.69 10.37 -0.40
C GLU A 95 0.34 10.73 -1.03
N ALA A 96 -0.07 10.01 -2.08
CA ALA A 96 -1.38 10.20 -2.69
C ALA A 96 -2.51 9.79 -1.74
N ILE A 97 -2.39 8.67 -1.03
CA ILE A 97 -3.43 8.20 -0.09
C ILE A 97 -3.50 9.10 1.15
N THR A 98 -2.35 9.45 1.73
CA THR A 98 -2.29 10.15 3.03
C THR A 98 -2.47 11.66 2.91
N HIS A 99 -1.85 12.29 1.89
CA HIS A 99 -1.73 13.76 1.85
C HIS A 99 -2.46 14.41 0.67
N ARG A 100 -2.69 13.68 -0.43
CA ARG A 100 -3.34 14.18 -1.66
C ARG A 100 -2.83 15.57 -2.11
N PRO A 101 -1.51 15.76 -2.27
CA PRO A 101 -0.98 17.09 -2.56
C PRO A 101 -1.44 17.58 -3.93
N LYS A 102 -1.93 18.83 -4.03
CA LYS A 102 -2.23 19.47 -5.32
C LYS A 102 -1.01 19.41 -6.25
N TYR A 103 0.16 19.68 -5.70
CA TYR A 103 1.46 19.48 -6.30
C TYR A 103 2.51 19.39 -5.20
N LYS A 104 3.38 18.39 -5.23
CA LYS A 104 4.54 18.30 -4.35
C LYS A 104 5.69 17.60 -5.05
N ARG A 105 6.89 18.18 -4.93
CA ARG A 105 8.15 17.59 -5.36
C ARG A 105 8.93 17.12 -4.14
N PHE A 106 9.46 15.91 -4.23
CA PHE A 106 10.31 15.29 -3.23
C PHE A 106 11.68 15.05 -3.84
N ASP A 107 12.71 15.66 -3.27
CA ASP A 107 14.09 15.42 -3.67
C ASP A 107 14.59 14.16 -2.95
N ILE A 108 14.83 13.09 -3.70
CA ILE A 108 15.29 11.79 -3.18
C ILE A 108 16.82 11.80 -3.09
N THR A 109 17.47 12.30 -4.15
CA THR A 109 18.89 12.64 -4.20
C THR A 109 19.07 13.85 -5.10
N LYS A 110 20.28 14.39 -5.22
CA LYS A 110 20.59 15.51 -6.14
C LYS A 110 20.07 15.28 -7.58
N ASP A 111 20.10 14.04 -8.05
CA ASP A 111 19.72 13.66 -9.42
C ASP A 111 18.37 12.97 -9.50
N LYS A 112 17.68 12.71 -8.38
CA LYS A 112 16.46 11.91 -8.34
C LYS A 112 15.36 12.65 -7.63
N LYS A 113 14.23 12.77 -8.30
CA LYS A 113 13.08 13.55 -7.83
C LYS A 113 11.81 12.73 -8.04
N LEU A 114 10.87 12.85 -7.12
CA LEU A 114 9.51 12.36 -7.30
C LEU A 114 8.58 13.57 -7.29
N VAL A 115 7.65 13.62 -8.24
CA VAL A 115 6.57 14.60 -8.27
C VAL A 115 5.26 13.86 -8.06
N VAL A 116 4.41 14.34 -7.17
CA VAL A 116 3.03 13.86 -6.98
C VAL A 116 2.10 15.06 -7.09
N ALA A 117 1.09 14.98 -7.96
CA ALA A 117 0.13 16.05 -8.19
C ALA A 117 -1.29 15.49 -8.31
N CYS A 118 -2.16 15.96 -7.42
CA CYS A 118 -3.53 15.50 -7.30
C CYS A 118 -4.52 16.58 -7.73
N LYS A 119 -5.53 16.18 -8.49
CA LYS A 119 -6.68 17.00 -8.88
C LYS A 119 -7.92 16.13 -8.80
N LYS A 120 -8.83 16.48 -7.88
CA LYS A 120 -10.05 15.69 -7.58
C LYS A 120 -9.68 14.25 -7.19
N ASP A 121 -10.26 13.28 -7.88
CA ASP A 121 -10.15 11.83 -7.74
C ASP A 121 -8.92 11.22 -8.42
N VAL A 122 -8.03 12.05 -8.98
CA VAL A 122 -6.87 11.60 -9.74
C VAL A 122 -5.58 12.21 -9.19
N CYS A 123 -4.59 11.37 -8.89
CA CYS A 123 -3.21 11.77 -8.64
C CYS A 123 -2.30 11.21 -9.73
N ASN A 124 -1.43 12.06 -10.27
CA ASN A 124 -0.35 11.65 -11.15
C ASN A 124 0.97 11.65 -10.37
N TYR A 125 1.84 10.70 -10.67
CA TYR A 125 3.22 10.74 -10.18
C TYR A 125 4.23 10.61 -11.31
N GLN A 126 5.40 11.19 -11.09
CA GLN A 126 6.55 11.08 -11.99
C GLN A 126 7.82 10.88 -11.17
N TYR A 127 8.58 9.83 -11.49
CA TYR A 127 9.92 9.64 -10.98
C TYR A 127 10.93 10.08 -12.03
N ILE A 128 11.68 11.12 -11.69
CA ILE A 128 12.61 11.82 -12.58
C ILE A 128 14.04 11.49 -12.12
N LYS A 129 14.88 11.04 -13.05
CA LYS A 129 16.30 10.77 -12.82
C LYS A 129 17.14 11.53 -13.84
N LYS A 130 18.06 12.38 -13.36
CA LYS A 130 18.92 13.23 -14.19
C LYS A 130 18.12 14.09 -15.18
N GLY A 131 17.01 14.66 -14.73
CA GLY A 131 16.11 15.48 -15.57
C GLY A 131 15.17 14.69 -16.49
N ILE A 132 15.33 13.37 -16.61
CA ILE A 132 14.51 12.53 -17.49
C ILE A 132 13.42 11.84 -16.68
N VAL A 133 12.17 11.86 -17.16
CA VAL A 133 11.08 11.06 -16.58
C VAL A 133 11.39 9.58 -16.81
N ASN A 134 11.83 8.91 -15.76
CA ASN A 134 12.23 7.51 -15.82
C ASN A 134 11.06 6.56 -15.53
N ASP A 135 10.03 7.04 -14.84
CA ASP A 135 8.79 6.32 -14.59
C ASP A 135 7.65 7.31 -14.29
N SER A 136 6.39 6.91 -14.54
CA SER A 136 5.21 7.69 -14.23
C SER A 136 3.97 6.80 -14.12
N GLY A 137 2.93 7.33 -13.49
CA GLY A 137 1.69 6.61 -13.35
C GLY A 137 0.54 7.45 -12.81
N ILE A 138 -0.60 6.79 -12.67
CA ILE A 138 -1.88 7.38 -12.28
C ILE A 138 -2.42 6.60 -11.09
N ILE A 139 -2.93 7.32 -10.10
CA ILE A 139 -3.59 6.82 -8.90
C ILE A 139 -5.00 7.40 -8.90
N LEU A 140 -6.00 6.53 -8.82
CA LEU A 140 -7.43 6.85 -8.87
C LEU A 140 -8.06 6.53 -7.53
N PHE A 141 -9.01 7.37 -7.14
CA PHE A 141 -9.84 7.21 -5.96
C PHE A 141 -11.30 7.01 -6.38
N ASP A 142 -12.07 6.29 -5.57
CA ASP A 142 -13.52 6.16 -5.75
C ASP A 142 -14.27 7.39 -5.18
N GLU A 143 -15.59 7.41 -5.33
CA GLU A 143 -16.48 8.49 -4.90
C GLU A 143 -16.40 8.74 -3.38
N ASP A 144 -16.10 7.69 -2.61
CA ASP A 144 -15.89 7.73 -1.15
C ASP A 144 -14.47 8.16 -0.76
N ASN A 145 -13.69 8.67 -1.72
CA ASN A 145 -12.31 9.06 -1.54
C ASN A 145 -11.39 7.92 -1.08
N GLN A 146 -11.75 6.66 -1.33
CA GLN A 146 -10.89 5.51 -1.04
C GLN A 146 -10.03 5.19 -2.25
N PHE A 147 -8.83 4.66 -2.00
CA PHE A 147 -7.97 4.22 -3.09
C PHE A 147 -8.64 3.11 -3.90
N TYR A 148 -8.72 3.34 -5.21
CA TYR A 148 -9.35 2.42 -6.15
C TYR A 148 -8.32 1.71 -7.04
N LYS A 149 -7.40 2.45 -7.64
CA LYS A 149 -6.47 1.90 -8.64
C LYS A 149 -5.19 2.69 -8.76
N LEU A 150 -4.06 1.99 -8.88
CA LEU A 150 -2.78 2.53 -9.32
C LEU A 150 -2.42 1.87 -10.67
N THR A 151 -1.88 2.66 -11.60
CA THR A 151 -1.29 2.19 -12.86
C THR A 151 0.08 2.83 -13.06
N GLU A 152 1.13 2.02 -13.10
CA GLU A 152 2.50 2.42 -13.45
C GLU A 152 2.77 2.08 -14.92
N LYS A 153 3.32 3.04 -15.67
CA LYS A 153 3.39 2.94 -17.13
C LYS A 153 4.58 2.12 -17.61
N LYS A 154 5.74 2.23 -16.98
CA LYS A 154 6.98 1.67 -17.53
C LYS A 154 7.03 0.14 -17.47
N SER A 155 6.59 -0.42 -16.36
CA SER A 155 6.60 -1.85 -16.07
C SER A 155 5.22 -2.48 -16.20
N ASN A 156 4.19 -1.68 -16.53
CA ASN A 156 2.79 -2.08 -16.60
C ASN A 156 2.31 -2.75 -15.31
N VAL A 157 2.68 -2.18 -14.16
CA VAL A 157 2.16 -2.61 -12.86
C VAL A 157 0.81 -1.96 -12.61
N VAL A 158 -0.17 -2.76 -12.20
CA VAL A 158 -1.49 -2.28 -11.78
C VAL A 158 -1.80 -2.83 -10.40
N ILE A 159 -2.23 -1.96 -9.48
CA ILE A 159 -2.83 -2.37 -8.21
C ILE A 159 -4.26 -1.88 -8.24
N VAL A 160 -5.25 -2.74 -8.02
CA VAL A 160 -6.67 -2.37 -8.16
C VAL A 160 -7.50 -3.04 -7.07
N LYS A 161 -8.43 -2.30 -6.48
CA LYS A 161 -9.39 -2.83 -5.49
C LYS A 161 -10.16 -4.00 -6.12
N LYS A 162 -10.16 -5.15 -5.47
CA LYS A 162 -10.95 -6.31 -5.88
C LYS A 162 -12.42 -5.95 -5.62
N LYS A 163 -13.26 -6.17 -6.65
CA LYS A 163 -14.70 -6.02 -6.54
C LYS A 163 -15.29 -7.22 -5.80
#